data_AF-F9VNS7-F1
#
_entry.id   AF-F9VNS7-F1
#
_cell.length_a   1.000
_cell.length_b   1.000
_cell.length_c   1.000
_cell.angle_alpha   90.00
_cell.angle_beta   90.00
_cell.angle_gamma   90.00
#
_symmetry.space_group_name_H-M   'P 1'
#
loop_
_entity.id
_entity.type
_entity.pdbx_description
1 polymer ?
#
loop_
_entity_poly.entity_id
_entity_poly.type
_entity_poly.pdbx_seq_one_letter_code
_entity_poly.pdbx_strand_id
1 'polypeptide(L)'
;MEFLNKRDRLVLTTISQSGPAGIDASTLISLLSPLMTKESIMRSIEELIIKDLVKVTNLGQGEVRYVSSKNVRDAMINLDIQRLKIAEYVKELNTKKDEILKLQDKNQQIEQLRNIVLEGLSIISIGLINLYNSMPELTIPEYVESIQPLIEVMEKLYKLVQKSYTKEETDAILKIIEKYRGEKDYRILKEMLEKEEMSQKDKSI
;
A
#
# COMPACT_ATOMS: atom_id res chain seq x y z
N MET A 1 -4.26 9.86 13.76
CA MET A 1 -3.40 8.68 13.88
C MET A 1 -2.00 9.09 13.47
N GLU A 2 -1.01 8.85 14.32
CA GLU A 2 0.39 9.19 14.05
C GLU A 2 1.12 7.89 13.66
N PHE A 3 1.70 7.85 12.47
CA PHE A 3 2.45 6.68 12.01
C PHE A 3 3.80 6.61 12.74
N LEU A 4 4.26 5.40 13.05
CA LEU A 4 5.64 5.22 13.48
C LEU A 4 6.56 5.70 12.37
N ASN A 5 7.64 6.40 12.72
CA ASN A 5 8.63 6.81 11.73
C ASN A 5 9.29 5.57 11.08
N LYS A 6 9.82 5.72 9.86
CA LYS A 6 10.36 4.60 9.08
C LYS A 6 11.48 3.85 9.80
N ARG A 7 12.29 4.57 10.58
CA ARG A 7 13.39 4.04 11.37
C ARG A 7 12.89 3.04 12.42
N ASP A 8 11.93 3.46 13.24
CA ASP A 8 11.34 2.65 14.29
C ASP A 8 10.56 1.47 13.70
N ARG A 9 9.83 1.67 12.59
CA ARG A 9 9.16 0.57 11.88
C ARG A 9 10.14 -0.49 11.41
N LEU A 10 11.26 -0.08 10.81
CA LEU A 10 12.26 -1.01 10.30
C LEU A 10 12.87 -1.87 11.44
N VAL A 11 13.20 -1.23 12.56
CA VAL A 11 13.70 -1.94 13.76
C VAL A 11 12.63 -2.88 14.32
N LEU A 12 11.40 -2.42 14.48
CA LEU A 12 10.30 -3.20 15.04
C LEU A 12 9.93 -4.40 14.16
N THR A 13 9.88 -4.20 12.84
CA THR A 13 9.65 -5.25 11.84
C THR A 13 10.75 -6.31 11.89
N THR A 14 12.02 -5.90 11.96
CA THR A 14 13.17 -6.83 12.01
C THR A 14 13.16 -7.66 13.30
N ILE A 15 12.87 -7.03 14.44
CA ILE A 15 12.68 -7.74 15.72
C ILE A 15 11.53 -8.73 15.62
N SER A 16 10.40 -8.33 15.01
CA SER A 16 9.21 -9.18 14.89
C SER A 16 9.43 -10.39 13.98
N GLN A 17 10.15 -10.19 12.87
CA GLN A 17 10.50 -11.27 11.92
C GLN A 17 11.47 -12.30 12.51
N SER A 18 12.20 -11.93 13.57
CA SER A 18 13.06 -12.86 14.31
C SER A 18 12.27 -13.88 15.14
N GLY A 19 10.95 -13.71 15.23
CA GLY A 19 10.05 -14.66 15.86
C GLY A 19 10.06 -14.60 17.39
N PRO A 20 9.46 -15.61 18.06
CA PRO A 20 9.24 -15.57 19.50
C PRO A 20 10.53 -15.67 20.34
N ALA A 21 11.62 -16.19 19.76
CA ALA A 21 12.94 -16.22 20.41
C ALA A 21 13.59 -14.83 20.50
N GLY A 22 13.11 -13.87 19.69
CA GLY A 22 13.68 -12.53 19.59
C GLY A 22 15.04 -12.51 18.93
N ILE A 23 15.70 -11.36 19.04
CA ILE A 23 16.99 -11.08 18.40
C ILE A 23 17.91 -10.38 19.38
N ASP A 24 19.21 -10.68 19.32
CA ASP A 24 20.22 -9.96 20.11
C ASP A 24 20.65 -8.66 19.42
N ALA A 25 21.25 -7.74 20.19
CA ALA A 25 21.67 -6.43 19.68
C ALA A 25 22.65 -6.54 18.50
N SER A 26 23.64 -7.43 18.59
CA SER A 26 24.67 -7.60 17.55
C SER A 26 24.08 -8.03 16.22
N THR A 27 23.20 -9.03 16.23
CA THR A 27 22.52 -9.53 15.03
C THR A 27 21.61 -8.45 14.44
N LEU A 28 20.83 -7.76 15.28
CA LEU A 28 19.96 -6.67 14.82
C LEU A 28 20.76 -5.53 14.17
N ILE A 29 21.88 -5.13 14.79
CA ILE A 29 22.79 -4.11 14.22
C ILE A 29 23.37 -4.59 12.90
N SER A 30 23.80 -5.84 12.82
CA SER A 30 24.36 -6.40 11.59
C SER A 30 23.35 -6.37 10.44
N LEU A 31 22.09 -6.74 10.69
CA LEU A 31 21.02 -6.75 9.68
C LEU A 31 20.65 -5.35 9.18
N LEU A 32 20.73 -4.33 10.05
CA LEU A 32 20.26 -2.98 9.76
C LEU A 32 21.38 -1.99 9.41
N SER A 33 22.64 -2.35 9.59
CA SER A 33 23.80 -1.50 9.28
C SER A 33 23.86 -0.96 7.85
N PRO A 34 23.34 -1.63 6.80
CA PRO A 34 23.29 -1.04 5.45
C PRO A 34 22.36 0.16 5.33
N LEU A 35 21.43 0.34 6.29
CA LEU A 35 20.36 1.33 6.23
C LEU A 35 20.46 2.39 7.34
N MET A 36 21.11 2.06 8.46
CA MET A 36 21.08 2.86 9.68
C MET A 36 22.38 2.75 10.48
N THR A 37 22.72 3.80 11.23
CA THR A 37 23.83 3.75 12.18
C THR A 37 23.48 2.97 13.43
N LYS A 38 24.49 2.42 14.12
CA LYS A 38 24.33 1.71 15.40
C LYS A 38 23.59 2.58 16.43
N GLU A 39 23.95 3.86 16.54
CA GLU A 39 23.34 4.79 17.49
C GLU A 39 21.85 4.99 17.19
N SER A 40 21.49 5.05 15.90
CA SER A 40 20.09 5.19 15.47
C SER A 40 19.27 3.94 15.79
N ILE A 41 19.85 2.76 15.61
CA ILE A 41 19.23 1.47 15.95
C ILE A 41 18.98 1.40 17.46
N MET A 42 20.00 1.69 18.27
CA MET A 42 19.89 1.67 19.74
C MET A 42 18.83 2.64 20.25
N ARG A 43 18.81 3.87 19.72
CA ARG A 43 17.78 4.87 20.06
C ARG A 43 16.37 4.37 19.73
N SER A 44 16.20 3.72 18.57
CA SER A 44 14.91 3.15 18.17
C SER A 44 14.49 2.02 19.13
N ILE A 45 15.42 1.15 19.53
CA ILE A 45 15.14 0.08 20.49
C ILE A 45 14.64 0.68 21.82
N GLU A 46 15.34 1.69 22.35
CA GLU A 46 14.94 2.38 23.58
C GLU A 46 13.54 2.98 23.45
N GLU A 47 13.25 3.71 22.37
CA GLU A 47 11.94 4.30 22.11
C GLU A 47 10.83 3.23 22.01
N LEU A 48 11.11 2.11 21.33
CA LEU A 48 10.16 1.01 21.15
C LEU A 48 9.89 0.24 22.45
N ILE A 49 10.88 0.15 23.35
CA ILE A 49 10.72 -0.40 24.70
C ILE A 49 9.82 0.51 25.54
N ILE A 50 10.07 1.83 25.51
CA ILE A 50 9.26 2.82 26.24
C ILE A 50 7.80 2.78 25.78
N LYS A 51 7.55 2.50 24.49
CA LYS A 51 6.21 2.35 23.90
C LYS A 51 5.56 0.97 24.13
N ASP A 52 6.19 0.05 24.87
CA ASP A 52 5.77 -1.36 25.07
C ASP A 52 5.54 -2.14 23.75
N LEU A 53 6.25 -1.76 22.69
CA LEU A 53 6.24 -2.45 21.40
C LEU A 53 7.32 -3.54 21.33
N VAL A 54 8.39 -3.36 22.11
CA VAL A 54 9.48 -4.33 22.28
C VAL A 54 9.67 -4.63 23.76
N LYS A 55 9.84 -5.91 24.07
CA LYS A 55 10.17 -6.42 25.40
C LYS A 55 11.60 -6.93 25.40
N VAL A 56 12.26 -6.76 26.55
CA VAL A 56 13.61 -7.26 26.78
C VAL A 56 13.50 -8.56 27.58
N THR A 57 14.07 -9.64 27.05
CA THR A 57 14.15 -10.94 27.72
C THR A 57 15.59 -11.23 28.05
N ASN A 58 15.87 -11.57 29.31
CA ASN A 58 17.18 -12.03 29.75
C ASN A 58 17.11 -13.56 29.90
N LEU A 59 17.85 -14.28 29.06
CA LEU A 59 17.86 -15.75 29.04
C LEU A 59 18.85 -16.35 30.05
N GLY A 60 19.52 -15.51 30.85
CA GLY A 60 20.64 -15.90 31.72
C GLY A 60 21.99 -15.75 31.02
N GLN A 61 23.08 -15.84 31.78
CA GLN A 61 24.47 -15.77 31.28
C GLN A 61 24.83 -14.48 30.51
N GLY A 62 24.05 -13.40 30.69
CA GLY A 62 24.26 -12.12 30.00
C GLY A 62 23.62 -12.05 28.61
N GLU A 63 22.84 -13.05 28.20
CA GLU A 63 22.17 -13.06 26.90
C GLU A 63 20.86 -12.27 26.95
N VAL A 64 20.86 -11.12 26.27
CA VAL A 64 19.71 -10.22 26.16
C VAL A 64 19.09 -10.36 24.77
N ARG A 65 17.78 -10.63 24.73
CA ARG A 65 16.98 -10.74 23.50
C ARG A 65 15.88 -9.68 23.48
N TYR A 66 15.69 -9.05 22.34
CA TYR A 66 14.58 -8.15 22.06
C TYR A 66 13.47 -8.92 21.36
N VAL A 67 12.27 -8.87 21.92
CA VAL A 67 11.09 -9.60 21.43
C VAL A 67 9.97 -8.59 21.23
N SER A 68 9.33 -8.56 20.07
CA SER A 68 8.18 -7.67 19.87
C SER A 68 7.00 -8.08 20.75
N SER A 69 6.15 -7.13 21.14
CA SER A 69 4.98 -7.42 21.97
C SER A 69 3.96 -8.30 21.23
N LYS A 70 3.03 -8.93 21.96
CA LYS A 70 2.01 -9.80 21.35
C LYS A 70 1.20 -9.04 20.29
N ASN A 71 0.77 -7.82 20.59
CA ASN A 71 -0.01 -6.99 19.67
C ASN A 71 0.75 -6.70 18.37
N VAL A 72 2.07 -6.42 18.47
CA VAL A 72 2.91 -6.21 17.29
C VAL A 72 2.98 -7.50 16.46
N ARG A 73 3.20 -8.66 17.09
CA ARG A 73 3.26 -9.93 16.37
C ARG A 73 1.94 -10.27 15.68
N ASP A 74 0.81 -10.08 16.36
CA ASP A 74 -0.53 -10.32 15.80
C ASP A 74 -0.79 -9.37 14.60
N ALA A 75 -0.37 -8.11 14.70
CA ALA A 75 -0.46 -7.15 13.59
C ALA A 75 0.45 -7.54 12.41
N MET A 76 1.68 -7.99 12.67
CA MET A 76 2.60 -8.46 11.64
C MET A 76 2.08 -9.72 10.93
N ILE A 77 1.45 -10.65 11.65
CA ILE A 77 0.77 -11.81 11.05
C ILE A 77 -0.32 -11.34 10.07
N ASN A 78 -1.15 -10.38 10.49
CA ASN A 78 -2.20 -9.83 9.62
C ASN A 78 -1.63 -9.17 8.36
N LEU A 79 -0.51 -8.45 8.49
CA LEU A 79 0.22 -7.85 7.37
C LEU A 79 0.73 -8.89 6.40
N ASP A 80 1.38 -9.94 6.89
CA ASP A 80 1.93 -10.98 6.05
C ASP A 80 0.83 -11.78 5.34
N ILE A 81 -0.33 -11.97 5.97
CA ILE A 81 -1.52 -12.53 5.31
C ILE A 81 -1.98 -11.64 4.15
N GLN A 82 -2.02 -10.32 4.31
CA GLN A 82 -2.42 -9.43 3.20
C GLN A 82 -1.36 -9.41 2.08
N ARG A 83 -0.07 -9.44 2.44
CA ARG A 83 1.02 -9.54 1.47
C ARG A 83 0.96 -10.84 0.67
N LEU A 84 0.63 -11.96 1.33
CA LEU A 84 0.44 -13.24 0.67
C LEU A 84 -0.69 -13.19 -0.37
N LYS A 85 -1.86 -12.64 0.00
CA LYS A 85 -2.99 -12.48 -0.94
C LYS A 85 -2.63 -11.63 -2.16
N ILE A 86 -1.86 -10.57 -1.96
CA ILE A 86 -1.35 -9.74 -3.07
C ILE A 86 -0.39 -10.53 -3.95
N ALA A 87 0.53 -11.30 -3.35
CA ALA A 87 1.46 -12.13 -4.10
C ALA A 87 0.74 -13.21 -4.93
N GLU A 88 -0.30 -13.83 -4.38
CA GLU A 88 -1.17 -14.78 -5.09
C GLU A 88 -1.88 -14.11 -6.26
N TYR A 89 -2.50 -12.94 -6.04
CA TYR A 89 -3.13 -12.16 -7.10
C TYR A 89 -2.15 -11.79 -8.23
N VAL A 90 -0.93 -11.36 -7.89
CA VAL A 90 0.10 -11.04 -8.89
C VAL A 90 0.52 -12.28 -9.69
N LYS A 91 0.60 -13.45 -9.05
CA LYS A 91 0.86 -14.73 -9.75
C LYS A 91 -0.26 -15.06 -10.74
N GLU A 92 -1.52 -14.94 -10.32
CA GLU A 92 -2.67 -15.16 -11.20
C GLU A 92 -2.71 -14.16 -12.37
N LEU A 93 -2.38 -12.90 -12.13
CA LEU A 93 -2.36 -11.86 -13.16
C LEU A 93 -1.34 -12.18 -14.26
N ASN A 94 -0.18 -12.74 -13.91
CA ASN A 94 0.80 -13.19 -14.91
C ASN A 94 0.24 -14.29 -15.82
N THR A 95 -0.60 -15.19 -15.30
CA THR A 95 -1.26 -16.23 -16.10
C THR A 95 -2.39 -15.66 -16.95
N LYS A 96 -3.29 -14.87 -16.36
CA LYS A 96 -4.46 -14.27 -17.04
C LYS A 96 -4.05 -13.30 -18.16
N LYS A 97 -2.91 -12.61 -18.01
CA LYS A 97 -2.39 -11.67 -19.03
C LYS A 97 -2.25 -12.33 -20.40
N ASP A 98 -1.67 -13.52 -20.46
CA ASP A 98 -1.40 -14.20 -21.73
C ASP A 98 -2.68 -14.71 -22.40
N GLU A 99 -3.72 -14.99 -21.60
CA GLU A 99 -5.04 -15.38 -22.09
C GLU A 99 -5.78 -14.19 -22.70
N ILE A 100 -5.76 -13.04 -22.02
CA ILE A 100 -6.43 -11.81 -22.49
C ILE A 100 -5.82 -11.34 -23.81
N LEU A 101 -4.49 -11.37 -23.93
CA LEU A 101 -3.80 -10.94 -25.15
C LEU A 101 -4.12 -11.82 -26.38
N LYS A 102 -4.58 -13.07 -26.17
CA LYS A 102 -4.96 -13.99 -27.25
C LYS A 102 -6.41 -13.81 -27.73
N LEU A 103 -7.24 -13.08 -26.98
CA LEU A 103 -8.62 -12.81 -27.39
C LEU A 103 -8.63 -11.95 -28.66
N GLN A 104 -9.49 -12.27 -29.62
CA GLN A 104 -9.64 -11.47 -30.84
C GLN A 104 -10.65 -10.32 -30.68
N ASP A 105 -11.64 -10.49 -29.80
CA ASP A 105 -12.66 -9.49 -29.52
C ASP A 105 -12.16 -8.46 -28.50
N LYS A 106 -12.00 -7.21 -28.97
CA LYS A 106 -11.58 -6.07 -28.14
C LYS A 106 -12.55 -5.77 -27.00
N ASN A 107 -13.85 -5.96 -27.18
CA ASN A 107 -14.82 -5.72 -26.12
C ASN A 107 -14.67 -6.73 -24.99
N GLN A 108 -14.45 -8.00 -25.34
CA GLN A 108 -14.15 -9.04 -24.35
C GLN A 108 -12.81 -8.79 -23.64
N GLN A 109 -11.78 -8.33 -24.36
CA GLN A 109 -10.51 -7.94 -23.75
C GLN A 109 -10.68 -6.84 -22.70
N ILE A 110 -11.46 -5.80 -23.02
CA ILE A 110 -11.71 -4.67 -22.11
C ILE A 110 -12.48 -5.12 -20.87
N GLU A 111 -13.51 -5.97 -21.02
CA GLU A 111 -14.25 -6.49 -19.86
C GLU A 111 -13.39 -7.38 -18.96
N GLN A 112 -12.58 -8.27 -19.54
CA GLN A 112 -11.65 -9.10 -18.76
C GLN A 112 -10.61 -8.24 -18.02
N LEU A 113 -10.07 -7.22 -18.69
CA LEU A 113 -9.15 -6.28 -18.06
C LEU A 113 -9.83 -5.50 -16.92
N ARG A 114 -11.09 -5.09 -17.12
CA ARG A 114 -11.88 -4.41 -16.08
C ARG A 114 -12.05 -5.30 -14.85
N ASN A 115 -12.39 -6.57 -15.04
CA ASN A 115 -12.56 -7.52 -13.94
C ASN A 115 -11.27 -7.69 -13.14
N ILE A 116 -10.12 -7.81 -13.82
CA ILE A 116 -8.80 -7.89 -13.16
C ILE A 116 -8.54 -6.62 -12.34
N VAL A 117 -8.74 -5.44 -12.93
CA VAL A 117 -8.49 -4.18 -12.21
C VAL A 117 -9.38 -4.06 -10.98
N LEU A 118 -10.67 -4.38 -11.09
CA LEU A 118 -11.61 -4.33 -9.96
C LEU A 118 -11.25 -5.34 -8.87
N GLU A 119 -10.85 -6.56 -9.25
CA GLU A 119 -10.37 -7.59 -8.33
C GLU A 119 -9.13 -7.10 -7.57
N GLY A 120 -8.11 -6.58 -8.27
CA GLY A 120 -6.90 -6.06 -7.65
C GLY A 120 -7.16 -4.89 -6.69
N LEU A 121 -7.98 -3.93 -7.10
CA LEU A 121 -8.37 -2.80 -6.25
C LEU A 121 -9.18 -3.26 -5.02
N SER A 122 -10.03 -4.28 -5.18
CA SER A 122 -10.77 -4.88 -4.08
C SER A 122 -9.84 -5.53 -3.05
N ILE A 123 -8.88 -6.35 -3.50
CA ILE A 123 -7.90 -7.01 -2.62
C ILE A 123 -7.09 -5.96 -1.83
N ILE A 124 -6.62 -4.91 -2.51
CA ILE A 124 -5.89 -3.79 -1.87
C ILE A 124 -6.76 -3.11 -0.81
N SER A 125 -8.01 -2.79 -1.16
CA SER A 125 -8.95 -2.09 -0.27
C SER A 125 -9.29 -2.92 0.97
N ILE A 126 -9.59 -4.21 0.79
CA ILE A 126 -9.85 -5.15 1.89
C ILE A 126 -8.59 -5.29 2.76
N GLY A 127 -7.41 -5.35 2.16
CA GLY A 127 -6.14 -5.37 2.89
C GLY A 127 -5.99 -4.17 3.82
N LEU A 128 -6.22 -2.95 3.32
CA LEU A 128 -6.18 -1.73 4.12
C LEU A 128 -7.19 -1.73 5.26
N ILE A 129 -8.44 -2.16 5.00
CA ILE A 129 -9.50 -2.25 6.01
C ILE A 129 -9.12 -3.22 7.13
N ASN A 130 -8.57 -4.39 6.78
CA ASN A 130 -8.13 -5.39 7.76
C ASN A 130 -7.01 -4.86 8.65
N LEU A 131 -6.06 -4.13 8.05
CA LEU A 131 -4.91 -3.58 8.75
C LEU A 131 -5.27 -2.41 9.67
N TYR A 132 -6.30 -1.64 9.31
CA TYR A 132 -6.80 -0.50 10.09
C TYR A 132 -7.17 -0.86 11.53
N ASN A 133 -7.70 -2.07 11.76
CA ASN A 133 -8.23 -2.50 13.06
C ASN A 133 -7.17 -3.09 14.01
N SER A 134 -5.90 -3.19 13.61
CA SER A 134 -4.86 -3.85 14.40
C SER A 134 -3.85 -2.87 14.99
N MET A 135 -2.78 -2.59 14.26
CA MET A 135 -1.72 -1.63 14.62
C MET A 135 -1.41 -0.73 13.43
N PRO A 136 -2.39 0.05 12.96
CA PRO A 136 -2.31 0.78 11.69
C PRO A 136 -1.13 1.74 11.58
N GLU A 137 -0.62 2.24 12.71
CA GLU A 137 0.58 3.08 12.81
C GLU A 137 1.86 2.41 12.29
N LEU A 138 1.93 1.09 12.38
CA LEU A 138 3.01 0.24 11.85
C LEU A 138 2.60 -0.34 10.50
N THR A 139 1.39 -0.87 10.44
CA THR A 139 1.01 -1.92 9.50
C THR A 139 0.54 -1.36 8.14
N ILE A 140 -0.15 -0.20 8.14
CA ILE A 140 -0.58 0.47 6.91
C ILE A 140 0.62 0.99 6.10
N PRO A 141 1.59 1.73 6.67
CA PRO A 141 2.76 2.17 5.91
C PRO A 141 3.53 1.02 5.27
N GLU A 142 3.76 -0.06 6.02
CA GLU A 142 4.47 -1.26 5.53
C GLU A 142 3.72 -1.99 4.43
N TYR A 143 2.38 -1.98 4.47
CA TYR A 143 1.55 -2.54 3.41
C TYR A 143 1.61 -1.68 2.15
N VAL A 144 1.34 -0.38 2.26
CA VAL A 144 1.35 0.57 1.13
C VAL A 144 2.71 0.58 0.43
N GLU A 145 3.82 0.65 1.18
CA GLU A 145 5.17 0.58 0.60
C GLU A 145 5.39 -0.73 -0.16
N SER A 146 4.87 -1.86 0.35
CA SER A 146 5.03 -3.17 -0.30
C SER A 146 4.21 -3.35 -1.58
N ILE A 147 3.08 -2.66 -1.71
CA ILE A 147 2.18 -2.77 -2.87
C ILE A 147 2.29 -1.60 -3.85
N GLN A 148 3.15 -0.62 -3.57
CA GLN A 148 3.31 0.59 -4.38
C GLN A 148 3.50 0.29 -5.90
N PRO A 149 4.36 -0.68 -6.32
CA PRO A 149 4.50 -1.00 -7.73
C PRO A 149 3.20 -1.53 -8.36
N LEU A 150 2.41 -2.29 -7.61
CA LEU A 150 1.13 -2.81 -8.07
C LEU A 150 0.11 -1.69 -8.20
N ILE A 151 0.05 -0.76 -7.26
CA ILE A 151 -0.84 0.41 -7.31
C ILE A 151 -0.58 1.21 -8.59
N GLU A 152 0.68 1.49 -8.92
CA GLU A 152 1.06 2.25 -10.12
C GLU A 152 0.63 1.55 -11.41
N VAL A 153 0.69 0.22 -11.45
CA VAL A 153 0.19 -0.58 -12.58
C VAL A 153 -1.34 -0.52 -12.63
N MET A 154 -2.02 -0.74 -11.51
CA MET A 154 -3.48 -0.72 -11.42
C MET A 154 -4.05 0.65 -11.81
N GLU A 155 -3.41 1.76 -11.44
CA GLU A 155 -3.85 3.11 -11.81
C GLU A 155 -3.82 3.31 -13.34
N LYS A 156 -2.76 2.82 -14.00
CA LYS A 156 -2.64 2.89 -15.47
C LYS A 156 -3.71 2.03 -16.15
N LEU A 157 -3.94 0.82 -15.64
CA LEU A 157 -4.96 -0.08 -16.20
C LEU A 157 -6.37 0.44 -15.95
N TYR A 158 -6.63 1.02 -14.78
CA TYR A 158 -7.93 1.61 -14.43
C TYR A 158 -8.32 2.70 -15.42
N LYS A 159 -7.39 3.58 -15.83
CA LYS A 159 -7.64 4.62 -16.85
C LYS A 159 -8.10 4.06 -18.21
N LEU A 160 -7.77 2.80 -18.53
CA LEU A 160 -8.18 2.15 -19.78
C LEU A 160 -9.57 1.52 -19.71
N VAL A 161 -10.05 1.19 -18.52
CA VAL A 161 -11.29 0.41 -18.30
C VAL A 161 -12.37 1.18 -17.54
N GLN A 162 -12.00 2.32 -16.97
CA GLN A 162 -12.90 3.21 -16.25
C GLN A 162 -14.01 3.69 -17.17
N LYS A 163 -15.24 3.64 -16.67
CA LYS A 163 -16.38 4.27 -17.34
C LYS A 163 -16.24 5.78 -17.24
N SER A 164 -16.53 6.48 -18.33
CA SER A 164 -16.63 7.94 -18.32
C SER A 164 -17.54 8.39 -17.19
N TYR A 165 -17.12 9.43 -16.46
CA TYR A 165 -17.99 10.06 -15.46
C TYR A 165 -19.26 10.57 -16.12
N THR A 166 -20.37 10.48 -15.39
CA THR A 166 -21.60 11.19 -15.76
C THR A 166 -21.38 12.69 -15.70
N LYS A 167 -22.25 13.46 -16.37
CA LYS A 167 -22.21 14.92 -16.33
C LYS A 167 -22.34 15.45 -14.90
N GLU A 168 -23.21 14.83 -14.10
CA GLU A 168 -23.45 15.17 -12.70
C GLU A 168 -22.20 14.92 -11.84
N GLU A 169 -21.53 13.79 -12.01
CA GLU A 169 -20.26 13.49 -11.34
C GLU A 169 -19.16 14.47 -11.76
N THR A 170 -19.11 14.82 -13.04
CA THR A 170 -18.13 15.77 -13.59
C THR A 170 -18.32 17.17 -12.99
N ASP A 171 -19.56 17.66 -12.92
CA ASP A 171 -19.89 18.94 -12.29
C ASP A 171 -19.54 18.94 -10.79
N ALA A 172 -19.79 17.82 -10.10
CA ALA A 172 -19.40 17.65 -8.69
C ALA A 172 -17.88 17.68 -8.51
N ILE A 173 -17.13 16.99 -9.38
CA ILE A 173 -15.65 17.00 -9.38
C ILE A 173 -15.12 18.41 -9.62
N LEU A 174 -15.67 19.13 -10.61
CA LEU A 174 -15.26 20.51 -10.90
C LEU A 174 -15.49 21.45 -9.71
N LYS A 175 -16.61 21.32 -8.99
CA LYS A 175 -16.86 22.09 -7.75
C LYS A 175 -15.88 21.74 -6.63
N ILE A 176 -15.48 20.47 -6.50
CA ILE A 176 -14.43 20.06 -5.56
C ILE A 176 -13.12 20.75 -5.94
N ILE A 177 -12.76 20.77 -7.22
CA ILE A 177 -11.56 21.43 -7.70
C ILE A 177 -11.60 22.94 -7.43
N GLU A 178 -12.71 23.60 -7.72
CA GLU A 178 -12.90 25.02 -7.40
C GLU A 178 -12.67 25.30 -5.91
N LYS A 179 -13.25 24.46 -5.03
CA LYS A 179 -13.09 24.59 -3.57
C LYS A 179 -11.63 24.50 -3.11
N TYR A 180 -10.82 23.63 -3.70
CA TYR A 180 -9.45 23.38 -3.24
C TYR A 180 -8.36 24.11 -4.05
N ARG A 181 -8.61 24.43 -5.32
CA ARG A 181 -7.65 25.02 -6.27
C ARG A 181 -8.07 26.39 -6.81
N GLY A 182 -9.30 26.82 -6.53
CA GLY A 182 -9.84 28.13 -6.92
C GLY A 182 -10.45 28.17 -8.32
N GLU A 183 -11.12 29.29 -8.60
CA GLU A 183 -11.95 29.50 -9.80
C GLU A 183 -11.15 29.45 -11.12
N LYS A 184 -9.87 29.87 -11.09
CA LYS A 184 -9.00 29.85 -12.27
C LYS A 184 -8.78 28.43 -12.79
N ASP A 185 -8.45 27.50 -11.90
CA ASP A 185 -8.20 26.10 -12.28
C ASP A 185 -9.51 25.41 -12.68
N TYR A 186 -10.62 25.75 -12.02
CA TYR A 186 -11.96 25.32 -12.42
C TYR A 186 -12.27 25.70 -13.88
N ARG A 187 -12.10 26.98 -14.26
CA ARG A 187 -12.42 27.45 -15.61
C ARG A 187 -11.57 26.77 -16.67
N ILE A 188 -10.26 26.64 -16.44
CA ILE A 188 -9.34 25.97 -17.38
C ILE A 188 -9.79 24.51 -17.62
N LEU A 189 -10.09 23.77 -16.55
CA LEU A 189 -10.50 22.38 -16.66
C LEU A 189 -11.88 22.23 -17.30
N LYS A 190 -12.82 23.12 -16.99
CA LYS A 190 -14.14 23.16 -17.62
C LYS A 190 -14.03 23.40 -19.12
N GLU A 191 -13.23 24.37 -19.54
CA GLU A 191 -12.98 24.66 -20.96
C GLU A 191 -12.30 23.50 -21.69
N MET A 192 -11.40 22.77 -21.02
CA MET A 192 -10.77 21.57 -21.58
C MET A 192 -11.79 20.44 -21.81
N LEU A 193 -12.66 20.18 -20.82
CA LEU A 193 -13.70 19.17 -20.92
C LEU A 193 -14.71 19.48 -22.02
N GLU A 194 -15.17 20.73 -22.10
CA GLU A 194 -16.10 21.19 -23.13
C GLU A 194 -15.50 21.05 -24.55
N LYS A 195 -14.19 21.28 -24.71
CA LYS A 195 -13.48 21.08 -25.98
C LYS A 195 -13.34 19.60 -26.37
N GLU A 196 -13.06 18.72 -25.41
CA GLU A 196 -13.02 17.27 -25.68
C GLU A 196 -14.40 16.71 -26.07
N GLU A 197 -15.47 17.16 -25.41
CA GLU A 197 -16.84 16.77 -25.76
C GLU A 197 -17.23 17.21 -27.18
N MET A 198 -16.82 18.42 -27.60
CA MET A 198 -17.02 18.88 -28.98
C MET A 198 -16.22 18.05 -29.99
N SER A 199 -14.96 17.73 -29.70
CA SER A 199 -14.11 16.94 -30.60
C SER A 199 -14.59 15.49 -30.80
N GLN A 200 -15.24 14.89 -29.80
CA GLN A 200 -15.81 13.55 -29.93
C GLN A 200 -17.11 13.53 -30.75
N LYS A 201 -17.92 14.59 -30.69
CA LYS A 201 -19.12 14.73 -31.53
C LYS A 201 -18.77 14.85 -33.02
N ASP A 202 -17.71 15.59 -33.35
CA ASP A 202 -17.28 15.77 -34.75
C ASP A 202 -16.65 14.52 -35.38
N LYS A 203 -16.21 13.55 -34.58
CA LYS A 203 -15.70 12.23 -35.05
C LYS A 203 -16.80 11.18 -35.22
N SER A 204 -18.04 11.50 -34.84
CA SER A 204 -19.20 10.60 -34.87
C SER A 204 -20.15 10.88 -36.04
N ILE A 205 -19.75 11.77 -36.96
CA ILE A 205 -20.44 12.13 -38.22
C ILE A 205 -19.57 11.62 -39.37
#